data_AF-A0A8S3EXS8-F1
#
_entry.id   AF-A0A8S3EXS8-F1
#
_cell.length_a   1.000
_cell.length_b   1.000
_cell.length_c   1.000
_cell.angle_alpha   90.00
_cell.angle_beta   90.00
_cell.angle_gamma   90.00
#
_symmetry.space_group_name_H-M   'P 1'
#
loop_
_entity.id
_entity.type
_entity.pdbx_description
1 polymer ?
#
loop_
_entity_poly.entity_id
_entity_poly.type
_entity_poly.pdbx_seq_one_letter_code
_entity_poly.pdbx_strand_id
1 'polypeptide(L)'
;KQEFKSDEGFSNVDLLRFEIDALITDNRLNNALSKIGHVTRNDKEKLKELLNIYKKDVIDQLIENGNEEMWNNLSSNDRNLLTEELSLNAKQVILNYLKLNKC
;
A
#
# COMPACT_ATOMS: atom_id res chain seq x y z
N LYS A 1 17.95 -38.36 17.72
CA LYS A 1 16.89 -37.33 17.69
C LYS A 1 17.44 -36.20 16.83
N GLN A 2 17.00 -36.09 15.58
CA GLN A 2 17.36 -34.95 14.72
C GLN A 2 16.50 -33.77 15.15
N GLU A 3 17.15 -32.69 15.56
CA GLU A 3 16.51 -31.40 15.78
C GLU A 3 16.26 -30.78 14.40
N PHE A 4 15.00 -30.77 13.97
CA PHE A 4 14.58 -29.96 12.84
C PHE A 4 14.65 -28.49 13.27
N LYS A 5 15.67 -27.77 12.80
CA LYS A 5 15.65 -26.30 12.77
C LYS A 5 14.68 -25.88 11.67
N SER A 6 13.47 -25.50 12.04
CA SER A 6 12.59 -24.70 11.20
C SER A 6 12.35 -23.38 11.94
N ASP A 7 13.30 -22.46 11.82
CA ASP A 7 13.28 -21.16 12.51
C ASP A 7 13.39 -20.01 11.50
N GLU A 8 12.69 -20.15 10.36
CA GLU A 8 12.41 -19.05 9.43
C GLU A 8 10.93 -18.69 9.57
N GLY A 9 10.56 -18.17 10.74
CA GLY A 9 9.29 -17.46 10.89
C GLY A 9 9.37 -16.14 10.14
N PHE A 10 8.35 -15.84 9.32
CA PHE A 10 8.24 -14.50 8.72
C PHE A 10 8.18 -13.44 9.81
N SER A 11 8.95 -12.37 9.67
CA SER A 11 8.86 -11.25 10.61
C SER A 11 7.51 -10.55 10.45
N ASN A 12 7.07 -9.83 11.49
CA ASN A 12 5.86 -8.99 11.39
C ASN A 12 5.94 -7.99 10.23
N VAL A 13 7.14 -7.51 9.91
CA VAL A 13 7.36 -6.61 8.77
C VAL A 13 7.09 -7.33 7.45
N ASP A 14 7.57 -8.57 7.30
CA ASP A 14 7.36 -9.34 6.08
C ASP A 14 5.89 -9.74 5.89
N LEU A 15 5.20 -10.10 6.99
CA LEU A 15 3.77 -10.38 6.96
C LEU A 15 2.97 -9.14 6.55
N LEU A 16 3.23 -8.00 7.17
CA LEU A 16 2.53 -6.75 6.82
C LEU A 16 2.86 -6.28 5.40
N ARG A 17 4.10 -6.47 4.93
CA ARG A 17 4.47 -6.19 3.55
C ARG A 17 3.61 -7.01 2.58
N PHE A 18 3.49 -8.31 2.84
CA PHE A 18 2.67 -9.20 2.02
C PHE A 18 1.19 -8.76 1.99
N GLU A 19 0.62 -8.43 3.15
CA GLU A 19 -0.76 -7.94 3.25
C GLU A 19 -0.95 -6.60 2.52
N ILE A 20 -0.02 -5.66 2.66
CA ILE A 20 -0.04 -4.37 1.96
C ILE A 20 0.01 -4.58 0.44
N ASP A 21 0.91 -5.42 -0.05
CA ASP A 21 1.05 -5.70 -1.48
C ASP A 21 -0.22 -6.35 -2.06
N ALA A 22 -0.87 -7.24 -1.31
CA ALA A 22 -2.15 -7.84 -1.70
C ALA A 22 -3.30 -6.82 -1.78
N LEU A 23 -3.23 -5.73 -1.01
CA LEU A 23 -4.24 -4.67 -1.00
C LEU A 23 -4.02 -3.62 -2.10
N ILE A 24 -2.82 -3.50 -2.66
CA ILE A 24 -2.52 -2.58 -3.78
C ILE A 24 -3.17 -3.13 -5.07
N THR A 25 -4.42 -2.72 -5.31
CA THR A 25 -5.23 -3.21 -6.44
C THR A 25 -5.83 -2.06 -7.26
N ASP A 26 -6.14 -2.34 -8.53
CA ASP A 26 -6.84 -1.41 -9.43
C ASP A 26 -8.23 -1.05 -8.90
N ASN A 27 -8.91 -1.97 -8.22
CA ASN A 27 -10.22 -1.72 -7.64
C ASN A 27 -10.17 -0.58 -6.59
N ARG A 28 -9.17 -0.62 -5.71
CA ARG A 28 -8.96 0.46 -4.73
C ARG A 28 -8.49 1.75 -5.37
N LEU A 29 -7.68 1.68 -6.43
CA LEU A 29 -7.34 2.87 -7.21
C LEU A 29 -8.61 3.52 -7.79
N ASN A 30 -9.52 2.72 -8.36
CA ASN A 30 -10.80 3.22 -8.90
C ASN A 30 -11.67 3.86 -7.81
N ASN A 31 -11.71 3.29 -6.61
CA ASN A 31 -12.40 3.90 -5.45
C ASN A 31 -11.78 5.25 -5.05
N ALA A 32 -10.45 5.39 -5.16
CA ALA A 32 -9.79 6.66 -4.91
C ALA A 32 -10.09 7.68 -6.01
N LEU A 33 -10.06 7.25 -7.28
CA LEU A 33 -10.41 8.08 -8.44
C LEU A 33 -11.86 8.55 -8.39
N SER A 34 -12.81 7.72 -7.95
CA SER A 34 -14.23 8.12 -7.84
C SER A 34 -14.46 9.23 -6.82
N LYS A 35 -13.56 9.41 -5.84
CA LYS A 35 -13.61 10.49 -4.84
C LYS A 35 -13.04 11.81 -5.37
N ILE A 36 -12.05 11.75 -6.27
CA ILE A 36 -11.35 12.93 -6.81
C ILE A 36 -11.95 13.39 -8.15
N GLY A 37 -12.50 12.46 -8.92
CA GLY A 37 -12.92 12.67 -10.29
C GLY A 37 -11.77 12.53 -11.29
N HIS A 38 -11.82 13.31 -12.37
CA HIS A 38 -10.84 13.21 -13.44
C HIS A 38 -9.45 13.73 -13.03
N VAL A 39 -8.43 12.89 -13.27
CA VAL A 39 -7.01 13.16 -12.96
C VAL A 39 -6.18 12.99 -14.24
N THR A 40 -5.25 13.92 -14.46
CA THR A 40 -4.30 13.90 -15.59
C THR A 40 -2.87 13.99 -15.08
N ARG A 41 -1.88 13.66 -15.93
CA ARG A 41 -0.44 13.74 -15.59
C ARG A 41 0.04 15.15 -15.22
N ASN A 42 -0.66 16.17 -15.71
CA ASN A 42 -0.26 17.56 -15.49
C ASN A 42 -0.80 18.12 -14.17
N ASP A 43 -1.78 17.46 -13.56
CA ASP A 43 -2.43 17.92 -12.33
C ASP A 43 -1.72 17.36 -11.10
N LYS A 44 -0.60 17.99 -10.73
CA LYS A 44 0.26 17.54 -9.62
C LYS A 44 -0.47 17.48 -8.28
N GLU A 45 -1.37 18.43 -8.01
CA GLU A 45 -2.11 18.46 -6.75
C GLU A 45 -3.10 17.30 -6.68
N LYS A 46 -3.87 17.05 -7.75
CA LYS A 46 -4.75 15.88 -7.78
C LYS A 46 -4.00 14.56 -7.76
N LEU A 47 -2.82 14.47 -8.37
CA LEU A 47 -2.00 13.26 -8.30
C LEU A 47 -1.50 12.99 -6.87
N LYS A 48 -1.11 14.05 -6.16
CA LYS A 48 -0.71 13.97 -4.76
C LYS A 48 -1.88 13.57 -3.87
N GLU A 49 -3.06 14.15 -4.11
CA GLU A 49 -4.29 13.79 -3.43
C GLU A 49 -4.68 12.33 -3.69
N LEU A 50 -4.64 11.89 -4.95
CA LEU A 50 -4.92 10.51 -5.36
C LEU A 50 -4.00 9.52 -4.66
N LEU A 51 -2.71 9.81 -4.65
CA LEU A 51 -1.74 8.98 -3.94
C LEU A 51 -2.05 8.91 -2.44
N ASN A 52 -2.40 10.02 -1.81
CA ASN A 52 -2.72 10.05 -0.38
C ASN A 52 -3.99 9.26 -0.05
N ILE A 53 -5.07 9.46 -0.82
CA ILE A 53 -6.33 8.74 -0.62
C ILE A 53 -6.11 7.24 -0.82
N TYR A 54 -5.39 6.86 -1.87
CA TYR A 54 -5.17 5.46 -2.19
C TYR A 54 -4.32 4.75 -1.12
N LYS A 55 -3.20 5.37 -0.69
CA LYS A 55 -2.40 4.82 0.41
C LYS A 55 -3.17 4.71 1.71
N LYS A 56 -3.97 5.73 2.03
CA LYS A 56 -4.80 5.72 3.23
C LYS A 56 -5.79 4.56 3.18
N ASP A 57 -6.47 4.36 2.06
CA ASP A 57 -7.43 3.25 1.88
C ASP A 57 -6.77 1.87 2.08
N VAL A 58 -5.53 1.70 1.61
CA VAL A 58 -4.75 0.46 1.84
C VAL A 58 -4.44 0.26 3.32
N ILE A 59 -3.97 1.29 4.03
CA ILE A 59 -3.64 1.19 5.46
C ILE A 59 -4.90 1.02 6.31
N ASP A 60 -5.97 1.75 6.01
CA ASP A 60 -7.26 1.62 6.69
C ASP A 60 -7.77 0.17 6.54
N GLN A 61 -7.70 -0.41 5.34
CA GLN A 61 -8.07 -1.81 5.15
C GLN A 61 -7.15 -2.78 5.90
N LEU A 62 -5.84 -2.55 5.87
CA LEU A 62 -4.88 -3.39 6.59
C LEU A 62 -5.26 -3.50 8.07
N ILE A 63 -5.61 -2.36 8.67
CA ILE A 63 -6.09 -2.25 10.06
C ILE A 63 -7.43 -2.98 10.22
N GLU A 64 -8.40 -2.75 9.33
CA GLU A 64 -9.71 -3.42 9.35
C GLU A 64 -9.61 -4.95 9.23
N ASN A 65 -8.58 -5.45 8.54
CA ASN A 65 -8.29 -6.88 8.42
C ASN A 65 -7.72 -7.50 9.71
N GLY A 66 -7.60 -6.73 10.80
CA GLY A 66 -7.13 -7.20 12.10
C GLY A 66 -5.63 -7.03 12.33
N ASN A 67 -4.91 -6.35 11.43
CA ASN A 67 -3.46 -6.15 11.57
C ASN A 67 -3.08 -4.91 12.40
N GLU A 68 -4.05 -4.26 13.06
CA GLU A 68 -3.85 -3.03 13.82
C GLU A 68 -2.75 -3.16 14.88
N GLU A 69 -2.79 -4.22 15.70
CA GLU A 69 -1.80 -4.46 16.75
C GLU A 69 -0.40 -4.65 16.16
N MET A 70 -0.28 -5.47 15.11
CA MET A 70 0.99 -5.73 14.44
C MET A 70 1.56 -4.44 13.84
N TRP A 71 0.72 -3.63 13.19
CA TRP A 71 1.09 -2.34 12.61
C TRP A 71 1.53 -1.33 13.68
N ASN A 72 0.79 -1.25 14.79
CA ASN A 72 1.07 -0.33 15.89
C ASN A 72 2.34 -0.70 16.66
N ASN A 73 2.68 -1.98 16.73
CA ASN A 73 3.89 -2.50 17.39
C ASN A 73 5.16 -2.42 16.52
N LEU A 74 5.06 -2.03 15.24
CA LEU A 74 6.24 -1.78 14.42
C LEU A 74 7.08 -0.63 14.97
N SER A 75 8.40 -0.74 14.81
CA SER A 75 9.30 0.38 15.04
C SER A 75 8.99 1.51 14.05
N SER A 76 9.35 2.75 14.41
CA SER A 76 9.21 3.89 13.50
C SER A 76 9.96 3.67 12.18
N ASN A 77 11.10 2.98 12.22
CA ASN A 77 11.89 2.67 11.03
C ASN A 77 11.16 1.68 10.11
N ASP A 78 10.61 0.60 10.66
CA ASP A 78 9.90 -0.42 9.88
C ASP A 78 8.60 0.14 9.30
N ARG A 79 7.86 0.95 10.07
CA ARG A 79 6.65 1.61 9.58
C ARG A 79 6.97 2.59 8.45
N ASN A 80 8.06 3.34 8.57
CA ASN A 80 8.52 4.23 7.49
C ASN A 80 8.89 3.44 6.24
N LEU A 81 9.63 2.33 6.40
CA LEU A 81 10.00 1.45 5.30
C LEU A 81 8.77 0.95 4.54
N LEU A 82 7.79 0.35 5.24
CA LEU A 82 6.56 -0.15 4.60
C LEU A 82 5.74 0.97 3.95
N THR A 83 5.70 2.15 4.56
CA THR A 83 4.97 3.31 4.01
C THR A 83 5.65 3.87 2.75
N GLU A 84 6.97 3.83 2.69
CA GLU A 84 7.75 4.20 1.50
C GLU A 84 7.55 3.19 0.36
N GLU A 85 7.62 1.89 0.66
CA GLU A 85 7.35 0.81 -0.30
C GLU A 85 5.92 0.90 -0.86
N LEU A 86 4.91 1.04 0.01
CA LEU A 86 3.53 1.32 -0.38
C LEU A 86 3.45 2.55 -1.29
N SER A 87 4.19 3.62 -0.96
CA SER A 87 4.21 4.83 -1.78
C SER A 87 4.80 4.61 -3.17
N LEU A 88 5.83 3.78 -3.31
CA LEU A 88 6.42 3.44 -4.60
C LEU A 88 5.46 2.57 -5.43
N ASN A 89 4.90 1.53 -4.82
CA ASN A 89 3.97 0.61 -5.49
C ASN A 89 2.69 1.34 -5.92
N ALA A 90 2.12 2.17 -5.05
CA ALA A 90 0.94 2.98 -5.38
C ALA A 90 1.21 3.96 -6.54
N LYS A 91 2.39 4.62 -6.56
CA LYS A 91 2.78 5.48 -7.70
C LYS A 91 2.88 4.68 -8.99
N GLN A 92 3.45 3.48 -8.95
CA GLN A 92 3.58 2.63 -10.13
C GLN A 92 2.20 2.26 -10.71
N VAL A 93 1.24 1.91 -9.86
CA VAL A 93 -0.14 1.60 -10.28
C VAL A 93 -0.82 2.84 -10.88
N ILE A 94 -0.72 4.00 -10.22
CA ILE A 94 -1.26 5.26 -10.75
C ILE A 94 -0.64 5.63 -12.11
N LEU A 95 0.68 5.51 -12.25
CA LEU A 95 1.36 5.80 -13.51
C LEU A 95 0.93 4.85 -14.64
N ASN A 96 0.73 3.56 -14.33
CA ASN A 96 0.22 2.60 -15.28
C ASN A 96 -1.22 2.95 -15.73
N TYR A 97 -2.08 3.33 -14.79
CA TYR A 97 -3.43 3.81 -15.10
C TYR A 97 -3.41 5.02 -16.04
N LEU A 98 -2.58 6.04 -15.76
CA LEU A 98 -2.48 7.23 -16.62
C LEU A 98 -1.92 6.90 -18.01
N LYS A 99 -1.00 5.92 -18.10
CA LYS A 99 -0.49 5.41 -19.37
C LYS A 99 -1.58 4.77 -20.22
N LEU A 100 -2.39 3.90 -19.62
CA LEU A 100 -3.44 3.17 -20.32
C LEU A 100 -4.60 4.08 -20.75
N ASN A 101 -4.98 5.05 -19.92
CA ASN A 101 -6.12 5.93 -20.18
C ASN A 101 -5.80 7.19 -20.98
N LYS A 102 -4.53 7.36 -21.41
CA LYS A 102 -4.05 8.56 -22.14
C LYS A 102 -4.35 9.89 -21.42
N CYS A 103 -4.47 9.84 -20.09
CA CYS A 103 -4.57 11.00 -19.21
C CYS A 103 -3.20 11.40 -18.67
#